data_AF-A0A9D6EKD9-F1
#
_entry.id   AF-A0A9D6EKD9-F1
#
_cell.length_a   1.000
_cell.length_b   1.000
_cell.length_c   1.000
_cell.angle_alpha   90.00
_cell.angle_beta   90.00
_cell.angle_gamma   90.00
#
_symmetry.space_group_name_H-M   'P 1'
#
loop_
_entity.id
_entity.type
_entity.pdbx_description
1 polymer ?
#
loop_
_entity_poly.entity_id
_entity_poly.type
_entity_poly.pdbx_seq_one_letter_code
_entity_poly.pdbx_strand_id
1 'polypeptide(L)'
;MSGAFHHAAIALAQTIGFSLEERQIVLDLLKSVTTRGQSVDDLHAAVLARLGTRDFRWPEFDRWQAFFAERWKFPPLWDALKKAPAPRTAPEIRHAYQQQKLYLLLHWLQSLETTRAQSRIALARYAQRGIRAKIARQGDGAPCPVCDPMNGREVTDNPRDLPPFHPGCRCLVLGINGAGEAPTARRRRPPRRIDAPRARNGRPAVR
;
A
#
# COMPACT_ATOMS: atom_id res chain seq x y z
N MET A 1 -8.68 -7.63 24.09
CA MET A 1 -8.29 -6.23 24.37
C MET A 1 -7.48 -5.71 23.18
N SER A 2 -8.04 -4.87 22.33
CA SER A 2 -7.29 -4.22 21.24
C SER A 2 -6.63 -2.97 21.80
N GLY A 3 -5.40 -3.09 22.29
CA GLY A 3 -4.60 -1.95 22.72
C GLY A 3 -4.26 -1.03 21.54
N ALA A 4 -4.06 0.26 21.81
CA ALA A 4 -3.43 1.16 20.85
C ALA A 4 -2.08 0.57 20.40
N PHE A 5 -1.70 0.72 19.12
CA PHE A 5 -0.44 0.21 18.55
C PHE A 5 -0.34 -1.33 18.38
N HIS A 6 -1.47 -2.04 18.42
CA HIS A 6 -1.49 -3.49 18.29
C HIS A 6 -0.93 -4.01 16.95
N HIS A 7 -1.16 -3.30 15.83
CA HIS A 7 -0.70 -3.77 14.52
C HIS A 7 0.81 -3.56 14.37
N ALA A 8 1.30 -2.42 14.82
CA ALA A 8 2.73 -2.14 14.91
C ALA A 8 3.45 -3.15 15.80
N ALA A 9 2.87 -3.52 16.96
CA ALA A 9 3.45 -4.52 17.85
C ALA A 9 3.56 -5.90 17.20
N ILE A 10 2.52 -6.37 16.51
CA ILE A 10 2.56 -7.64 15.76
C ILE A 10 3.63 -7.60 14.67
N ALA A 11 3.64 -6.53 13.86
CA ALA A 11 4.59 -6.37 12.76
C ALA A 11 6.05 -6.32 13.25
N LEU A 12 6.31 -5.58 14.33
CA LEU A 12 7.64 -5.48 14.92
C LEU A 12 8.08 -6.81 15.56
N ALA A 13 7.17 -7.56 16.18
CA ALA A 13 7.49 -8.88 16.75
C ALA A 13 7.95 -9.91 15.70
N GLN A 14 7.55 -9.73 14.43
CA GLN A 14 7.98 -10.56 13.29
C GLN A 14 9.37 -10.19 12.75
N THR A 15 9.99 -9.12 13.25
CA THR A 15 11.38 -8.78 12.94
C THR A 15 12.35 -9.54 13.84
N ILE A 16 13.50 -9.92 13.30
CA ILE A 16 14.53 -10.71 14.00
C ILE A 16 15.73 -9.79 14.24
N GLY A 17 16.28 -9.79 15.45
CA GLY A 17 17.44 -8.97 15.83
C GLY A 17 17.15 -7.88 16.86
N PHE A 18 15.87 -7.54 17.09
CA PHE A 18 15.46 -6.69 18.21
C PHE A 18 15.14 -7.53 19.45
N SER A 19 15.70 -7.16 20.59
CA SER A 19 15.33 -7.69 21.90
C SER A 19 13.91 -7.26 22.31
N LEU A 20 13.34 -7.87 23.36
CA LEU A 20 12.04 -7.45 23.88
C LEU A 20 12.05 -5.99 24.34
N GLU A 21 13.11 -5.57 25.03
CA GLU A 21 13.29 -4.19 25.49
C GLU A 21 13.40 -3.21 24.33
N GLU A 22 14.19 -3.55 23.30
CA GLU A 22 14.35 -2.70 22.12
C GLU A 22 13.04 -2.55 21.35
N ARG A 23 12.25 -3.63 21.26
CA ARG A 23 10.90 -3.58 20.67
C ARG A 23 9.99 -2.65 21.46
N GLN A 24 10.05 -2.69 22.79
CA GLN A 24 9.26 -1.81 23.63
C GLN A 24 9.67 -0.35 23.46
N ILE A 25 10.97 -0.05 23.39
CA ILE A 25 11.49 1.30 23.10
C ILE A 25 10.93 1.84 21.78
N VAL A 26 10.96 1.03 20.71
CA VAL A 26 10.42 1.44 19.40
C VAL A 26 8.92 1.74 19.49
N LEU A 27 8.14 0.90 20.20
CA LEU A 27 6.70 1.10 20.37
C LEU A 27 6.37 2.36 21.20
N ASP A 28 7.13 2.63 22.25
CA ASP A 28 6.95 3.83 23.09
C ASP A 28 7.28 5.11 22.31
N LEU A 29 8.36 5.10 21.54
CA LEU A 29 8.73 6.20 20.66
C LEU A 29 7.67 6.43 19.57
N LEU A 30 7.20 5.35 18.93
CA LEU A 30 6.15 5.40 17.93
C LEU A 30 4.85 6.00 18.50
N LYS A 31 4.46 5.60 19.71
CA LYS A 31 3.31 6.15 20.41
C LYS A 31 3.48 7.64 20.69
N SER A 32 4.64 8.05 21.18
CA SER A 32 4.94 9.47 21.47
C SER A 32 4.85 10.34 20.21
N VAL A 33 5.52 9.92 19.13
CA VAL A 33 5.54 10.66 17.85
C VAL A 33 4.15 10.73 17.22
N THR A 34 3.42 9.61 17.20
CA THR A 34 2.05 9.58 16.64
C THR A 34 1.10 10.48 17.41
N THR A 35 1.19 10.49 18.75
CA THR A 35 0.34 11.34 19.62
C THR A 35 0.62 12.82 19.41
N ARG A 36 1.88 13.20 19.16
CA ARG A 36 2.30 14.58 18.92
C ARG A 36 2.14 15.05 17.47
N GLY A 37 1.70 14.17 16.56
CA GLY A 37 1.62 14.47 15.13
C GLY A 37 2.98 14.69 14.47
N GLN A 38 4.04 14.11 15.02
CA GLN A 38 5.41 14.23 14.51
C GLN A 38 5.65 13.32 13.30
N SER A 39 6.68 13.64 12.53
CA SER A 39 7.03 12.95 11.28
C SER A 39 7.74 11.62 11.54
N VAL A 40 7.84 10.78 10.51
CA VAL A 40 8.68 9.57 10.57
C VAL A 40 10.16 9.92 10.74
N ASP A 41 10.60 11.09 10.29
CA ASP A 41 11.98 11.53 10.42
C ASP A 41 12.33 11.74 11.91
N ASP A 42 11.39 12.30 12.68
CA ASP A 42 11.51 12.46 14.13
C ASP A 42 11.58 11.11 14.85
N LEU A 43 10.73 10.15 14.43
CA LEU A 43 10.75 8.79 14.97
C LEU A 43 12.07 8.08 14.65
N HIS A 44 12.55 8.20 13.42
CA HIS A 44 13.80 7.60 12.99
C HIS A 44 14.99 8.17 13.75
N ALA A 45 15.08 9.49 13.90
CA ALA A 45 16.13 10.14 14.69
C ALA A 45 16.10 9.67 16.16
N ALA A 46 14.92 9.59 16.77
CA ALA A 46 14.78 9.14 18.15
C ALA A 46 15.18 7.66 18.35
N VAL A 47 14.81 6.79 17.40
CA VAL A 47 15.19 5.37 17.43
C VAL A 47 16.70 5.21 17.26
N LEU A 48 17.31 5.92 16.30
CA LEU A 48 18.77 5.89 16.10
C LEU A 48 19.53 6.43 17.32
N ALA A 49 19.05 7.51 17.94
CA ALA A 49 19.67 8.06 19.14
C ALA A 49 19.63 7.07 20.33
N ARG A 50 18.57 6.25 20.43
CA ARG A 50 18.40 5.32 21.55
C ARG A 50 19.03 3.96 21.33
N LEU A 51 18.97 3.43 20.10
CA LEU A 51 19.35 2.05 19.78
C LEU A 51 20.61 1.95 18.91
N GLY A 52 21.06 3.06 18.32
CA GLY A 52 22.14 3.09 17.35
C GLY A 52 21.77 2.47 16.00
N THR A 53 22.78 2.29 15.15
CA THR A 53 22.63 1.52 13.90
C THR A 53 22.54 0.04 14.26
N ARG A 54 21.62 -0.69 13.61
CA ARG A 54 21.37 -2.10 13.90
C ARG A 54 21.26 -2.93 12.64
N ASP A 55 21.86 -4.11 12.70
CA ASP A 55 21.54 -5.20 11.80
C ASP A 55 20.31 -5.94 12.32
N PHE A 56 19.30 -6.05 11.46
CA PHE A 56 18.09 -6.82 11.75
C PHE A 56 17.60 -7.50 10.48
N ARG A 57 16.89 -8.61 10.64
CA ARG A 57 16.21 -9.28 9.54
C ARG A 57 14.72 -8.98 9.60
N TRP A 58 14.16 -8.78 8.43
CA TRP A 58 12.77 -8.42 8.26
C TRP A 58 12.22 -9.23 7.09
N PRO A 59 11.73 -10.46 7.33
CA PRO A 59 11.32 -11.37 6.27
C PRO A 59 10.23 -10.80 5.36
N GLU A 60 9.31 -10.00 5.92
CA GLU A 60 8.28 -9.32 5.13
C GLU A 60 8.88 -8.33 4.13
N PHE A 61 9.93 -7.58 4.51
CA PHE A 61 10.65 -6.74 3.56
C PHE A 61 11.31 -7.55 2.45
N ASP A 62 11.94 -8.68 2.79
CA ASP A 62 12.61 -9.53 1.80
C ASP A 62 11.59 -10.06 0.76
N ARG A 63 10.37 -10.44 1.22
CA ARG A 63 9.25 -10.81 0.33
C ARG A 63 8.86 -9.68 -0.63
N TRP A 64 8.67 -8.46 -0.10
CA TRP A 64 8.28 -7.31 -0.93
C TRP A 64 9.38 -6.84 -1.87
N GLN A 65 10.64 -6.90 -1.43
CA GLN A 65 11.79 -6.58 -2.28
C GLN A 65 11.81 -7.49 -3.51
N ALA A 66 11.68 -8.81 -3.31
CA ALA A 66 11.63 -9.77 -4.41
C ALA A 66 10.47 -9.49 -5.37
N PHE A 67 9.28 -9.21 -4.82
CA PHE A 67 8.10 -8.87 -5.60
C PHE A 67 8.29 -7.62 -6.48
N PHE A 68 8.87 -6.54 -5.94
CA PHE A 68 9.13 -5.31 -6.68
C PHE A 68 10.28 -5.45 -7.69
N ALA A 69 11.31 -6.22 -7.33
CA ALA A 69 12.46 -6.49 -8.19
C ALA A 69 12.03 -7.27 -9.46
N GLU A 70 11.20 -8.30 -9.31
CA GLU A 70 10.66 -9.08 -10.44
C GLU A 70 9.91 -8.19 -11.45
N ARG A 71 9.26 -7.12 -10.97
CA ARG A 71 8.43 -6.21 -11.77
C ARG A 71 9.16 -4.94 -12.21
N TRP A 72 10.42 -4.77 -11.82
CA TRP A 72 11.21 -3.56 -12.06
C TRP A 72 10.49 -2.27 -11.63
N LYS A 73 9.65 -2.37 -10.60
CA LYS A 73 8.77 -1.28 -10.19
C LYS A 73 8.68 -1.21 -8.67
N PHE A 74 9.50 -0.31 -8.12
CA PHE A 74 9.58 -0.05 -6.69
C PHE A 74 8.70 1.15 -6.32
N PRO A 75 8.04 1.12 -5.15
CA PRO A 75 7.35 2.29 -4.64
C PRO A 75 8.36 3.34 -4.12
N PRO A 76 7.92 4.58 -3.87
CA PRO A 76 8.78 5.58 -3.25
C PRO A 76 9.35 5.11 -1.90
N LEU A 77 10.49 5.68 -1.49
CA LEU A 77 11.31 5.30 -0.31
C LEU A 77 12.15 4.03 -0.47
N TRP A 78 11.98 3.28 -1.56
CA TRP A 78 12.76 2.07 -1.84
C TRP A 78 13.99 2.32 -2.71
N ASP A 79 14.24 3.55 -3.18
CA ASP A 79 15.30 3.83 -4.15
C ASP A 79 16.68 3.35 -3.70
N ALA A 80 17.03 3.63 -2.44
CA ALA A 80 18.27 3.15 -1.82
C ALA A 80 18.22 1.69 -1.34
N LEU A 81 17.07 1.01 -1.50
CA LEU A 81 16.83 -0.38 -1.08
C LEU A 81 16.65 -1.36 -2.26
N LYS A 82 16.71 -0.86 -3.50
CA LYS A 82 16.53 -1.66 -4.73
C LYS A 82 17.53 -2.81 -4.83
N LYS A 83 18.75 -2.62 -4.31
CA LYS A 83 19.83 -3.60 -4.37
C LYS A 83 20.50 -3.72 -3.01
N ALA A 84 20.47 -4.91 -2.44
CA ALA A 84 21.22 -5.20 -1.23
C ALA A 84 22.74 -5.12 -1.50
N PRO A 85 23.52 -4.45 -0.64
CA PRO A 85 24.97 -4.42 -0.77
C PRO A 85 25.55 -5.83 -0.58
N ALA A 86 26.61 -6.14 -1.33
CA ALA A 86 27.29 -7.42 -1.17
C ALA A 86 28.03 -7.45 0.19
N PRO A 87 28.29 -8.63 0.77
CA PRO A 87 29.02 -8.73 2.04
C PRO A 87 30.38 -8.02 2.02
N ARG A 88 31.05 -7.99 0.86
CA ARG A 88 32.36 -7.36 0.66
C ARG A 88 32.31 -5.84 0.40
N THR A 89 31.13 -5.26 0.25
CA THR A 89 30.97 -3.81 0.05
C THR A 89 31.44 -3.04 1.29
N ALA A 90 31.87 -1.79 1.14
CA ALA A 90 32.39 -0.98 2.23
C ALA A 90 31.38 -0.86 3.41
N PRO A 91 31.84 -0.83 4.68
CA PRO A 91 30.96 -0.81 5.85
C PRO A 91 29.94 0.33 5.85
N GLU A 92 30.33 1.51 5.37
CA GLU A 92 29.49 2.71 5.37
C GLU A 92 28.26 2.52 4.48
N ILE A 93 28.45 1.86 3.32
CA ILE A 93 27.36 1.54 2.40
C ILE A 93 26.40 0.51 3.01
N ARG A 94 26.93 -0.49 3.72
CA ARG A 94 26.09 -1.46 4.43
C ARG A 94 25.29 -0.80 5.55
N HIS A 95 25.92 0.10 6.32
CA HIS A 95 25.23 0.86 7.37
C HIS A 95 24.14 1.77 6.80
N ALA A 96 24.41 2.50 5.72
CA ALA A 96 23.42 3.34 5.06
C ALA A 96 22.21 2.52 4.56
N TYR A 97 22.46 1.34 3.99
CA TYR A 97 21.40 0.42 3.59
C TYR A 97 20.54 -0.03 4.78
N GLN A 98 21.16 -0.41 5.90
CA GLN A 98 20.43 -0.82 7.11
C GLN A 98 19.64 0.32 7.74
N GLN A 99 20.20 1.53 7.76
CA GLN A 99 19.48 2.73 8.23
C GLN A 99 18.26 3.01 7.35
N GLN A 100 18.40 2.94 6.02
CA GLN A 100 17.25 3.12 5.13
C GLN A 100 16.20 2.00 5.31
N LYS A 101 16.64 0.77 5.57
CA LYS A 101 15.74 -0.36 5.86
C LYS A 101 14.99 -0.14 7.18
N LEU A 102 15.67 0.37 8.20
CA LEU A 102 15.08 0.76 9.48
C LEU A 102 14.06 1.90 9.29
N TYR A 103 14.42 2.94 8.53
CA TYR A 103 13.50 4.03 8.20
C TYR A 103 12.21 3.52 7.56
N LEU A 104 12.32 2.62 6.57
CA LEU A 104 11.16 2.03 5.92
C LEU A 104 10.30 1.19 6.88
N LEU A 105 10.94 0.45 7.80
CA LEU A 105 10.23 -0.27 8.86
C LEU A 105 9.43 0.72 9.74
N LEU A 106 10.06 1.77 10.25
CA LEU A 106 9.41 2.76 11.11
C LEU A 106 8.28 3.50 10.39
N HIS A 107 8.49 3.89 9.13
CA HIS A 107 7.46 4.47 8.27
C HIS A 107 6.25 3.53 8.16
N TRP A 108 6.50 2.24 7.92
CA TRP A 108 5.43 1.24 7.81
C TRP A 108 4.69 1.04 9.13
N LEU A 109 5.40 0.94 10.26
CA LEU A 109 4.80 0.82 11.59
C LEU A 109 3.92 2.04 11.92
N GLN A 110 4.38 3.25 11.61
CA GLN A 110 3.58 4.45 11.77
C GLN A 110 2.34 4.44 10.87
N SER A 111 2.49 4.05 9.60
CA SER A 111 1.39 3.96 8.63
C SER A 111 0.34 2.92 9.05
N LEU A 112 0.75 1.79 9.64
CA LEU A 112 -0.17 0.76 10.16
C LEU A 112 -1.16 1.32 11.17
N GLU A 113 -0.76 2.31 11.94
CA GLU A 113 -1.57 2.91 13.00
C GLU A 113 -2.29 4.17 12.50
N THR A 114 -1.56 5.08 11.85
CA THR A 114 -2.12 6.36 11.39
C THR A 114 -3.08 6.18 10.22
N THR A 115 -2.72 5.40 9.21
CA THR A 115 -3.56 5.23 8.02
C THR A 115 -4.84 4.44 8.36
N ARG A 116 -4.78 3.47 9.27
CA ARG A 116 -5.99 2.80 9.79
C ARG A 116 -6.89 3.76 10.54
N ALA A 117 -6.34 4.55 11.46
CA ALA A 117 -7.12 5.53 12.21
C ALA A 117 -7.77 6.58 11.28
N GLN A 118 -6.98 7.13 10.34
CA GLN A 118 -7.46 8.09 9.33
C GLN A 118 -8.54 7.48 8.44
N SER A 119 -8.37 6.23 7.97
CA SER A 119 -9.38 5.54 7.15
C SER A 119 -10.70 5.36 7.91
N ARG A 120 -10.65 5.05 9.21
CA ARG A 120 -11.85 4.94 10.04
C ARG A 120 -12.55 6.28 10.24
N ILE A 121 -11.79 7.34 10.50
CA ILE A 121 -12.33 8.70 10.61
C ILE A 121 -12.98 9.13 9.28
N ALA A 122 -12.32 8.84 8.15
CA ALA A 122 -12.86 9.13 6.82
C ALA A 122 -14.16 8.37 6.56
N LEU A 123 -14.21 7.06 6.84
CA LEU A 123 -15.42 6.24 6.70
C LEU A 123 -16.57 6.76 7.56
N ALA A 124 -16.32 7.12 8.82
CA ALA A 124 -17.36 7.71 9.68
C ALA A 124 -17.90 9.03 9.10
N ARG A 125 -17.02 9.89 8.58
CA ARG A 125 -17.42 11.15 7.91
C ARG A 125 -18.21 10.89 6.63
N TYR A 126 -17.86 9.87 5.85
CA TYR A 126 -18.61 9.48 4.65
C TYR A 126 -20.00 8.97 5.01
N ALA A 127 -20.10 8.07 6.00
CA ALA A 127 -21.37 7.54 6.49
C ALA A 127 -22.31 8.65 6.99
N GLN A 128 -21.80 9.61 7.78
CA GLN A 128 -22.56 10.78 8.25
C GLN A 128 -23.13 11.63 7.11
N ARG A 129 -22.53 11.58 5.92
CA ARG A 129 -22.93 12.36 4.74
C ARG A 129 -23.67 11.52 3.71
N GLY A 130 -23.98 10.25 4.00
CA GLY A 130 -24.58 9.33 3.02
C GLY A 130 -23.68 9.03 1.81
N ILE A 131 -22.37 9.26 1.94
CA ILE A 131 -21.37 9.01 0.90
C ILE A 131 -20.91 7.56 1.01
N ARG A 132 -20.97 6.81 -0.09
CA ARG A 132 -20.39 5.46 -0.17
C ARG A 132 -18.87 5.58 -0.33
N ALA A 133 -18.11 4.54 0.04
CA ALA A 133 -16.65 4.56 -0.07
C ALA A 133 -16.14 3.32 -0.81
N LYS A 134 -15.00 3.45 -1.51
CA LYS A 134 -14.29 2.33 -2.14
C LYS A 134 -12.82 2.33 -1.78
N ILE A 135 -12.19 1.16 -1.83
CA ILE A 135 -10.72 1.06 -1.83
C ILE A 135 -10.23 1.45 -3.22
N ALA A 136 -9.24 2.34 -3.27
CA ALA A 136 -8.55 2.70 -4.49
C ALA A 136 -7.04 2.56 -4.30
N ARG A 137 -6.38 2.00 -5.31
CA ARG A 137 -4.93 2.13 -5.43
C ARG A 137 -4.55 3.56 -5.80
N GLN A 138 -3.59 4.12 -5.09
CA GLN A 138 -2.95 5.37 -5.50
C GLN A 138 -1.74 5.09 -6.42
N GLY A 139 -1.74 5.76 -7.58
CA GLY A 139 -0.62 5.79 -8.52
C GLY A 139 -0.51 4.57 -9.44
N ASP A 140 0.39 4.68 -10.40
CA ASP A 140 0.52 3.74 -11.53
C ASP A 140 1.29 2.47 -11.14
N GLY A 141 1.62 2.30 -9.85
CA GLY A 141 2.42 1.22 -9.27
C GLY A 141 2.00 -0.18 -9.71
N ALA A 142 2.92 -1.13 -9.64
CA ALA A 142 2.61 -2.54 -9.91
C ALA A 142 1.47 -3.01 -8.98
N PRO A 143 0.54 -3.85 -9.46
CA PRO A 143 -0.56 -4.31 -8.65
C PRO A 143 -0.07 -5.11 -7.44
N CYS A 144 -0.18 -4.51 -6.26
CA CYS A 144 0.07 -5.19 -5.00
C CYS A 144 -0.87 -6.41 -4.91
N PRO A 145 -0.37 -7.64 -4.77
CA PRO A 145 -1.19 -8.85 -4.74
C PRO A 145 -2.15 -8.90 -3.55
N VAL A 146 -1.90 -8.08 -2.53
CA VAL A 146 -2.72 -8.01 -1.32
C VAL A 146 -3.87 -7.02 -1.47
N CYS A 147 -3.63 -5.85 -2.06
CA CYS A 147 -4.67 -4.83 -2.29
C CYS A 147 -5.39 -4.95 -3.64
N ASP A 148 -4.75 -5.53 -4.67
CA ASP A 148 -5.32 -5.64 -6.01
C ASP A 148 -6.69 -6.35 -6.00
N PRO A 149 -6.87 -7.47 -5.26
CA PRO A 149 -8.18 -8.10 -5.14
C PRO A 149 -9.24 -7.22 -4.45
N MET A 150 -8.81 -6.18 -3.72
CA MET A 150 -9.70 -5.25 -3.01
C MET A 150 -9.94 -3.94 -3.79
N ASN A 151 -9.20 -3.70 -4.88
CA ASN A 151 -9.30 -2.45 -5.62
C ASN A 151 -10.69 -2.28 -6.24
N GLY A 152 -11.31 -1.13 -6.02
CA GLY A 152 -12.68 -0.84 -6.45
C GLY A 152 -13.77 -1.45 -5.58
N ARG A 153 -13.43 -2.26 -4.57
CA ARG A 153 -14.42 -2.82 -3.64
C ARG A 153 -14.99 -1.71 -2.76
N GLU A 154 -16.31 -1.66 -2.66
CA GLU A 154 -16.99 -0.78 -1.72
C GLU A 154 -16.70 -1.21 -0.27
N VAL A 155 -16.39 -0.24 0.57
CA VAL A 155 -16.04 -0.46 1.98
C VAL A 155 -17.24 -0.09 2.82
N THR A 156 -17.65 -1.00 3.70
CA THR A 156 -18.70 -0.71 4.69
C THR A 156 -18.07 -0.14 5.96
N ASP A 157 -18.87 0.10 6.99
CA ASP A 157 -18.38 0.54 8.30
C ASP A 157 -17.56 -0.53 9.06
N ASN A 158 -17.40 -1.73 8.48
CA ASN A 158 -16.66 -2.83 9.08
C ASN A 158 -15.13 -2.60 9.01
N PRO A 159 -14.41 -2.52 10.14
CA PRO A 159 -12.96 -2.34 10.18
C PRO A 159 -12.13 -3.44 9.52
N ARG A 160 -12.74 -4.62 9.29
CA ARG A 160 -12.11 -5.75 8.57
C ARG A 160 -12.11 -5.54 7.06
N ASP A 161 -12.88 -4.59 6.54
CA ASP A 161 -12.91 -4.26 5.12
C ASP A 161 -11.75 -3.34 4.70
N LEU A 162 -10.97 -2.80 5.65
CA LEU A 162 -9.80 -1.99 5.34
C LEU A 162 -8.64 -2.86 4.82
N PRO A 163 -7.93 -2.44 3.75
CA PRO A 163 -6.84 -3.21 3.21
C PRO A 163 -5.71 -3.35 4.25
N PRO A 164 -5.00 -4.49 4.28
CA PRO A 164 -3.78 -4.59 5.05
C PRO A 164 -2.73 -3.64 4.46
N PHE A 165 -2.05 -2.90 5.34
CA PHE A 165 -0.96 -2.02 4.96
C PHE A 165 0.34 -2.81 4.99
N HIS A 166 1.07 -2.80 3.88
CA HIS A 166 2.39 -3.42 3.75
C HIS A 166 3.45 -2.35 3.41
N PRO A 167 4.75 -2.66 3.48
CA PRO A 167 5.79 -1.71 3.12
C PRO A 167 5.60 -1.18 1.69
N GLY A 168 5.46 0.15 1.55
CA GLY A 168 5.21 0.80 0.26
C GLY A 168 3.76 0.73 -0.26
N CYS A 169 2.82 0.24 0.53
CA CYS A 169 1.38 0.25 0.21
C CYS A 169 0.86 1.69 0.06
N ARG A 170 0.05 1.95 -0.97
CA ARG A 170 -0.66 3.23 -1.17
C ARG A 170 -2.16 3.04 -1.44
N CYS A 171 -2.77 2.05 -0.80
CA CYS A 171 -4.20 1.82 -0.89
C CYS A 171 -4.93 2.81 0.01
N LEU A 172 -5.87 3.57 -0.55
CA LEU A 172 -6.64 4.60 0.13
C LEU A 172 -8.13 4.21 0.16
N VAL A 173 -8.85 4.73 1.15
CA VAL A 173 -10.31 4.73 1.16
C VAL A 173 -10.79 6.06 0.58
N LEU A 174 -11.54 6.01 -0.53
CA LEU A 174 -12.06 7.19 -1.23
C LEU A 174 -13.58 7.19 -1.21
N GLY A 175 -14.19 8.34 -0.92
CA GLY A 175 -15.62 8.56 -1.10
C GLY A 175 -15.99 8.51 -2.59
N ILE A 176 -17.09 7.84 -2.92
CA ILE A 176 -17.71 7.81 -4.24
C ILE A 176 -19.00 8.61 -4.18
N ASN A 177 -19.01 9.75 -4.89
CA ASN A 177 -20.24 10.49 -5.14
C ASN A 177 -21.07 9.69 -6.16
N GLY A 178 -22.38 9.58 -5.94
CA GLY A 178 -23.30 8.82 -6.80
C GLY A 178 -23.43 9.32 -8.26
N ALA A 179 -22.61 10.27 -8.68
CA ALA A 179 -22.55 10.77 -10.04
C ALA A 179 -21.19 10.43 -10.67
N GLY A 180 -21.17 9.36 -11.48
CA GLY A 180 -20.33 9.27 -12.68
C GLY A 180 -18.87 8.84 -12.51
N GLU A 181 -18.64 7.54 -12.43
CA GLU A 181 -17.68 6.90 -13.34
C GLU A 181 -18.33 5.61 -13.81
N ALA A 182 -18.85 5.62 -15.04
CA ALA A 182 -19.20 4.38 -15.73
C ALA A 182 -17.96 3.47 -15.70
N PRO A 183 -18.09 2.17 -15.42
CA PRO A 183 -16.99 1.24 -15.60
C PRO A 183 -16.51 1.47 -17.03
N THR A 184 -15.21 1.71 -17.23
CA THR A 184 -14.62 1.71 -18.57
C THR A 184 -14.95 0.37 -19.18
N ALA A 185 -16.01 0.37 -19.99
CA ALA A 185 -16.45 -0.78 -20.72
C ALA A 185 -15.23 -1.22 -21.51
N ARG A 186 -14.72 -2.43 -21.21
CA ARG A 186 -13.86 -3.18 -22.11
C ARG A 186 -14.38 -2.89 -23.52
N ARG A 187 -13.58 -2.22 -24.37
CA ARG A 187 -13.92 -2.00 -25.78
C ARG A 187 -14.26 -3.37 -26.36
N ARG A 188 -15.55 -3.72 -26.39
CA ARG A 188 -16.04 -4.85 -27.16
C ARG A 188 -15.77 -4.45 -28.59
N ARG A 189 -14.77 -5.09 -29.17
CA ARG A 189 -14.48 -5.05 -30.60
C ARG A 189 -15.83 -5.23 -31.32
N PRO A 190 -16.28 -4.29 -32.16
CA PRO A 190 -17.55 -4.46 -32.85
C PRO A 190 -17.47 -5.72 -33.72
N PRO A 191 -18.53 -6.53 -33.79
CA PRO A 191 -18.53 -7.70 -34.66
C PRO A 191 -18.34 -7.22 -36.11
N ARG A 192 -17.40 -7.84 -36.82
CA ARG A 192 -17.23 -7.64 -38.26
C ARG A 192 -18.57 -7.91 -38.93
N ARG A 193 -19.18 -6.88 -39.53
CA ARG A 193 -20.25 -7.07 -40.51
C ARG A 193 -19.65 -7.85 -41.67
N ILE A 194 -20.16 -9.06 -41.89
CA ILE A 194 -19.99 -9.75 -43.17
C ILE A 194 -21.07 -9.15 -44.06
N ASP A 195 -20.66 -8.34 -45.03
CA ASP A 195 -21.58 -7.81 -46.04
C ASP A 195 -21.99 -8.97 -46.96
N ALA A 196 -23.28 -9.31 -46.93
CA ALA A 196 -23.91 -10.18 -47.92
C ALA A 196 -24.59 -9.30 -48.99
N PRO A 197 -24.22 -9.39 -50.27
CA PRO A 197 -24.95 -8.71 -51.32
C PRO A 197 -26.32 -9.37 -51.56
N ARG A 198 -27.32 -8.50 -51.48
CA ARG A 198 -28.77 -8.68 -51.63
C ARG A 198 -29.15 -9.29 -52.99
N ALA A 199 -30.09 -10.25 -52.96
CA ALA A 199 -30.79 -10.76 -54.14
C ALA A 199 -31.56 -9.64 -54.88
N ARG A 200 -31.43 -9.59 -56.21
CA ARG A 200 -32.30 -8.80 -57.11
C ARG A 200 -33.34 -9.72 -57.73
N ASN A 201 -34.60 -9.56 -57.31
CA ASN A 201 -35.79 -9.82 -58.12
C ASN A 201 -36.59 -8.50 -58.02
N GLY A 202 -36.93 -7.72 -59.05
CA GLY A 202 -37.29 -8.01 -60.43
C GLY A 202 -38.77 -7.67 -60.59
N ARG A 203 -39.15 -6.75 -61.51
CA ARG A 203 -40.45 -6.69 -62.26
C ARG A 203 -40.68 -5.37 -63.04
N PRO A 204 -41.63 -5.30 -64.01
CA PRO A 204 -41.36 -5.02 -65.42
C PRO A 204 -42.10 -3.79 -66.00
N ALA A 205 -41.83 -3.47 -67.28
CA ALA A 205 -42.75 -2.85 -68.25
C ALA A 205 -42.10 -2.96 -69.65
N VAL A 206 -42.68 -3.60 -70.68
CA VAL A 206 -43.73 -3.09 -71.59
C VAL A 206 -43.28 -1.74 -72.17
N ARG A 207 -42.90 -1.58 -73.44
CA ARG A 207 -43.47 -2.04 -74.71
C ARG A 207 -42.40 -1.97 -75.79
#